data_AF-A0A165S7A2-F1
#
_entry.id   AF-A0A165S7A2-F1
#
_cell.length_a   1.000
_cell.length_b   1.000
_cell.length_c   1.000
_cell.angle_alpha   90.00
_cell.angle_beta   90.00
_cell.angle_gamma   90.00
#
_symmetry.space_group_name_H-M   'P 1'
#
loop_
_entity.id
_entity.type
_entity.pdbx_description
1 polymer ?
#
loop_
_entity_poly.entity_id
_entity_poly.type
_entity_poly.pdbx_seq_one_letter_code
_entity_poly.pdbx_strand_id
1 'polypeptide(L)'
;MFKCRMLFSLFPRFLEPLVGQFSTSISSQIQLGMRLLNPVLDERTQILEDSDGDWSALPNYMLSWLMASVPKDETLDTMTRRLLGVNVAAIHTIAHTFSRGIFYLAVIQDLIPPILKEVEDAIAESGWTKTAMGKLYLLDSFLKEVI
;
A
#
# COMPACT_ATOMS: atom_id res chain seq x y z
N MET A 1 -1.89 14.10 4.11
CA MET A 1 -2.56 14.71 2.95
C MET A 1 -3.81 15.52 3.33
N PHE A 2 -4.75 15.00 4.14
CA PHE A 2 -5.99 15.71 4.50
C PHE A 2 -5.84 16.96 5.40
N LYS A 3 -4.88 17.01 6.32
CA LYS A 3 -4.61 18.23 7.14
C LYS A 3 -4.11 19.42 6.32
N CYS A 4 -3.45 19.17 5.20
CA CYS A 4 -2.82 20.23 4.39
C CYS A 4 -3.85 21.08 3.66
N ARG A 5 -4.99 20.51 3.24
CA ARG A 5 -6.03 21.27 2.53
C ARG A 5 -6.65 22.37 3.39
N MET A 6 -6.88 22.11 4.68
CA MET A 6 -7.36 23.11 5.63
C MET A 6 -6.30 24.20 5.89
N LEU A 7 -5.03 23.82 5.98
CA LEU A 7 -3.94 24.78 6.16
C LEU A 7 -3.76 25.66 4.91
N PHE A 8 -3.82 25.08 3.70
CA PHE A 8 -3.72 25.84 2.45
C PHE A 8 -4.89 26.80 2.22
N SER A 9 -6.08 26.51 2.75
CA SER A 9 -7.19 27.49 2.70
C SER A 9 -7.00 28.70 3.62
N LEU A 10 -6.06 28.66 4.57
CA LEU A 10 -5.82 29.73 5.55
C LEU A 10 -4.65 30.66 5.17
N PHE A 11 -3.80 30.27 4.21
CA PHE A 11 -2.62 31.03 3.81
C PHE A 11 -2.69 31.48 2.34
N PRO A 12 -2.17 32.67 2.00
CA PRO A 12 -2.10 33.12 0.62
C PRO A 12 -1.16 32.24 -0.22
N ARG A 13 -1.45 32.11 -1.53
CA ARG A 13 -0.79 31.17 -2.45
C ARG A 13 0.75 31.19 -2.41
N PHE A 14 1.36 32.34 -2.19
CA PHE A 14 2.82 32.46 -2.14
C PHE A 14 3.46 31.80 -0.91
N LEU A 15 2.70 31.52 0.15
CA LEU A 15 3.15 30.79 1.34
C LEU A 15 2.92 29.28 1.23
N GLU A 16 2.24 28.79 0.19
CA GLU A 16 1.96 27.36 0.01
C GLU A 16 3.22 26.48 0.01
N PRO A 17 4.34 26.84 -0.65
CA PRO A 17 5.54 25.99 -0.62
C PRO A 17 6.10 25.86 0.80
N LEU A 18 6.09 26.95 1.56
CA LEU A 18 6.64 27.03 2.91
C LEU A 18 5.74 26.26 3.89
N VAL A 19 4.43 26.52 3.85
CA VAL A 19 3.43 25.81 4.65
C VAL A 19 3.44 24.31 4.31
N GLY A 20 3.57 23.93 3.04
CA GLY A 20 3.70 22.54 2.61
C GLY A 20 4.92 21.85 3.23
N GLN A 21 6.06 22.53 3.25
CA GLN A 21 7.29 21.99 3.82
C GLN A 21 7.23 21.83 5.35
N PHE A 22 6.61 22.76 6.08
CA PHE A 22 6.49 22.68 7.55
C PHE A 22 5.31 21.82 8.02
N SER A 23 4.24 21.71 7.23
CA SER A 23 3.03 20.96 7.60
C SER A 23 3.08 19.48 7.23
N THR A 24 4.03 19.08 6.39
CA THR A 24 4.16 17.69 5.94
C THR A 24 5.46 17.07 6.41
N SER A 25 5.39 15.82 6.90
CA SER A 25 6.58 15.01 7.16
C SER A 25 7.12 14.33 5.89
N ILE A 26 6.63 14.69 4.70
CA ILE A 26 6.91 13.98 3.44
C ILE A 26 8.41 13.85 3.19
N SER A 27 9.16 14.94 3.32
CA SER A 27 10.62 14.91 3.10
C SER A 27 11.32 13.97 4.09
N SER A 28 10.92 13.96 5.36
CA SER A 28 11.45 13.05 6.37
C SER A 28 11.09 11.59 6.07
N GLN A 29 9.86 11.33 5.61
CA GLN A 29 9.43 9.98 5.23
C GLN A 29 10.18 9.46 4.01
N ILE A 30 10.50 10.33 3.05
CA ILE A 30 11.29 9.98 1.89
C ILE A 30 12.74 9.69 2.30
N GLN A 31 13.36 10.52 3.15
CA GLN A 31 14.70 10.25 3.66
C GLN A 31 14.77 8.93 4.43
N LEU A 32 13.77 8.64 5.26
CA LEU A 32 13.66 7.34 5.94
C LEU A 32 13.51 6.20 4.93
N GLY A 33 12.63 6.38 3.93
CA GLY A 33 12.45 5.42 2.84
C GLY A 33 13.75 5.13 2.10
N MET A 34 14.51 6.17 1.75
CA MET A 34 15.81 6.03 1.08
C MET A 34 16.79 5.26 1.96
N ARG A 35 16.88 5.60 3.26
CA ARG A 35 17.74 4.89 4.22
C ARG A 35 17.40 3.40 4.32
N LEU A 36 16.11 3.05 4.30
CA LEU A 36 15.65 1.66 4.38
C LEU A 36 15.80 0.92 3.06
N LEU A 37 15.59 1.61 1.94
CA LEU A 37 15.58 1.01 0.61
C LEU A 37 16.99 0.81 0.05
N ASN A 38 17.92 1.71 0.36
CA ASN A 38 19.30 1.67 -0.14
C ASN A 38 19.97 0.30 0.00
N PRO A 39 20.08 -0.31 1.21
CA PRO A 39 20.77 -1.60 1.34
C PRO A 39 20.10 -2.71 0.52
N VAL A 40 18.79 -2.64 0.31
CA VAL A 40 18.04 -3.65 -0.45
C VAL A 40 18.21 -3.46 -1.96
N LEU A 41 18.41 -2.22 -2.42
CA LEU A 41 18.73 -1.95 -3.83
C LEU A 41 20.19 -2.30 -4.12
N ASP A 42 21.10 -2.02 -3.19
CA ASP A 42 22.51 -2.39 -3.30
C ASP A 42 22.66 -3.92 -3.45
N GLU A 43 21.99 -4.69 -2.59
CA GLU A 43 21.96 -6.15 -2.66
C GLU A 43 21.46 -6.66 -4.03
N ARG A 44 20.36 -6.10 -4.54
CA ARG A 44 19.82 -6.52 -5.85
C ARG A 44 20.70 -6.09 -7.02
N THR A 45 21.34 -4.94 -6.92
CA THR A 45 22.27 -4.48 -7.95
C THR A 45 23.46 -5.42 -8.02
N GLN A 46 24.00 -5.83 -6.87
CA GLN A 46 25.07 -6.81 -6.80
C GLN A 46 24.67 -8.17 -7.40
N ILE A 47 23.47 -8.69 -7.10
CA ILE A 47 22.98 -9.94 -7.70
C ILE A 47 22.90 -9.85 -9.23
N LEU A 48 22.45 -8.71 -9.76
CA LEU A 48 22.40 -8.48 -11.21
C LEU A 48 23.81 -8.41 -11.82
N GLU A 49 24.75 -7.75 -11.15
CA GLU A 49 26.15 -7.69 -11.60
C GLU A 49 26.81 -9.07 -11.62
N ASP A 50 26.61 -9.86 -10.56
CA ASP A 50 27.15 -11.22 -10.43
C ASP A 50 26.52 -12.21 -11.44
N SER A 51 25.33 -11.88 -11.95
CA SER A 51 24.57 -12.72 -12.90
C SER A 51 24.61 -12.19 -14.34
N ASP A 52 25.60 -11.36 -14.70
CA ASP A 52 25.74 -10.76 -16.05
C ASP A 52 24.48 -10.00 -16.53
N GLY A 53 23.73 -9.42 -15.61
CA GLY A 53 22.48 -8.70 -15.88
C GLY A 53 21.25 -9.59 -16.07
N ASP A 54 21.31 -10.86 -15.67
CA ASP A 54 20.14 -11.75 -15.68
C ASP A 54 19.10 -11.34 -14.62
N TRP A 55 18.02 -10.72 -15.09
CA TRP A 55 16.88 -10.34 -14.25
C TRP A 55 16.15 -11.53 -13.63
N SER A 56 16.31 -12.73 -14.16
CA SER A 56 15.72 -13.95 -13.59
C SER A 56 16.39 -14.38 -12.28
N ALA A 57 17.61 -13.90 -12.02
CA ALA A 57 18.33 -14.11 -10.76
C ALA A 57 17.75 -13.30 -9.59
N LEU A 58 17.03 -12.20 -9.87
CA LEU A 58 16.35 -11.44 -8.84
C LEU A 58 15.08 -12.16 -8.36
N PRO A 59 14.70 -12.00 -7.08
CA PRO A 59 13.45 -12.59 -6.63
C PRO A 59 12.27 -11.97 -7.40
N ASN A 60 11.21 -12.76 -7.63
CA ASN A 60 10.08 -12.36 -8.47
C ASN A 60 8.97 -11.68 -7.65
N TYR A 61 9.11 -10.37 -7.45
CA TYR A 61 8.20 -9.54 -6.65
C TYR A 61 8.27 -8.09 -7.13
N MET A 62 7.32 -7.28 -6.67
CA MET A 62 7.07 -5.92 -7.14
C MET A 62 8.32 -5.02 -7.19
N LEU A 63 9.28 -5.16 -6.27
CA LEU A 63 10.45 -4.28 -6.28
C LEU A 63 11.41 -4.61 -7.45
N SER A 64 11.60 -5.88 -7.77
CA SER A 64 12.37 -6.29 -8.96
C SER A 64 11.70 -5.80 -10.26
N TRP A 65 10.37 -5.88 -10.33
CA TRP A 65 9.62 -5.32 -11.47
C TRP A 65 9.73 -3.78 -11.54
N LEU A 66 9.71 -3.10 -10.40
CA LEU A 66 9.88 -1.65 -10.34
C LEU A 66 11.28 -1.24 -10.82
N MET A 67 12.33 -1.95 -10.40
CA MET A 67 13.70 -1.74 -10.88
C MET A 67 13.84 -1.95 -12.39
N ALA A 68 13.22 -2.99 -12.94
CA ALA A 68 13.25 -3.27 -14.37
C ALA A 68 12.45 -2.24 -15.21
N SER A 69 11.48 -1.56 -14.59
CA SER A 69 10.59 -0.60 -15.26
C SER A 69 11.16 0.82 -15.36
N VAL A 70 12.29 1.10 -14.72
CA VAL A 70 12.91 2.44 -14.70
C VAL A 70 14.21 2.47 -15.49
N PRO A 71 14.67 3.66 -15.95
CA PRO A 71 16.00 3.82 -16.53
C PRO A 71 17.11 3.37 -15.57
N LYS A 72 18.24 2.92 -16.11
CA LYS A 72 19.39 2.45 -15.31
C LYS A 72 20.03 3.55 -14.46
N ASP A 73 19.85 4.81 -14.84
CA ASP A 73 20.35 6.02 -14.18
C ASP A 73 19.32 6.65 -13.22
N GLU A 74 18.23 5.95 -12.90
CA GLU A 74 17.21 6.43 -11.97
C GLU A 74 17.79 6.64 -10.56
N THR A 75 17.41 7.76 -9.93
CA THR A 75 17.95 8.12 -8.61
C THR A 75 17.29 7.32 -7.48
N LEU A 76 18.02 7.12 -6.38
CA LEU A 76 17.47 6.52 -5.16
C LEU A 76 16.25 7.29 -4.63
N ASP A 77 16.22 8.62 -4.76
CA ASP A 77 15.08 9.45 -4.36
C ASP A 77 13.85 9.14 -5.24
N THR A 78 14.00 9.11 -6.57
CA THR A 78 12.88 8.79 -7.46
C THR A 78 12.37 7.37 -7.22
N MET A 79 13.28 6.40 -7.10
CA MET A 79 12.94 4.99 -6.83
C MET A 79 12.17 4.87 -5.50
N THR A 80 12.64 5.55 -4.46
CA THR A 80 11.97 5.60 -3.15
C THR A 80 10.58 6.21 -3.26
N ARG A 81 10.42 7.32 -3.98
CA ARG A 81 9.11 7.97 -4.17
C ARG A 81 8.13 7.06 -4.90
N ARG A 82 8.58 6.35 -5.93
CA ARG A 82 7.74 5.38 -6.66
C ARG A 82 7.29 4.25 -5.72
N LEU A 83 8.21 3.66 -4.96
CA LEU A 83 7.90 2.62 -3.99
C LEU A 83 6.91 3.10 -2.91
N LEU A 84 7.16 4.29 -2.35
CA LEU A 84 6.24 4.91 -1.40
C LEU A 84 4.85 5.15 -2.01
N GLY A 85 4.79 5.57 -3.28
CA GLY A 85 3.54 5.72 -4.02
C GLY A 85 2.75 4.41 -4.12
N VAL A 86 3.43 3.30 -4.45
CA VAL A 86 2.80 1.97 -4.49
C VAL A 86 2.29 1.57 -3.10
N ASN A 87 3.07 1.79 -2.05
CA ASN A 87 2.65 1.50 -0.67
C ASN A 87 1.42 2.33 -0.26
N VAL A 88 1.38 3.61 -0.62
CA VAL A 88 0.22 4.49 -0.36
C VAL A 88 -1.02 3.94 -1.07
N ALA A 89 -0.90 3.57 -2.35
CA ALA A 89 -2.01 3.01 -3.12
C ALA A 89 -2.52 1.68 -2.55
N ALA A 90 -1.60 0.82 -2.08
CA ALA A 90 -1.94 -0.49 -1.52
C ALA A 90 -2.57 -0.40 -0.13
N ILE A 91 -2.09 0.49 0.74
CA ILE A 91 -2.49 0.51 2.16
C ILE A 91 -3.75 1.36 2.38
N HIS A 92 -3.85 2.52 1.72
CA HIS A 92 -4.90 3.48 2.07
C HIS A 92 -6.31 3.00 1.77
N THR A 93 -6.52 2.39 0.61
CA THR A 93 -7.83 1.89 0.18
C THR A 93 -8.31 0.78 1.10
N ILE A 94 -7.43 -0.21 1.39
CA ILE A 94 -7.71 -1.32 2.30
C ILE A 94 -8.05 -0.81 3.70
N ALA A 95 -7.24 0.08 4.26
CA ALA A 95 -7.47 0.63 5.60
C ALA A 95 -8.80 1.40 5.70
N HIS A 96 -9.17 2.13 4.65
CA HIS A 96 -10.43 2.86 4.57
C HIS A 96 -11.63 1.91 4.52
N THR A 97 -11.63 0.94 3.62
CA THR A 97 -12.69 -0.07 3.51
C THR A 97 -12.81 -0.88 4.79
N PHE A 98 -11.70 -1.31 5.38
CA PHE A 98 -11.70 -2.06 6.63
C PHE A 98 -12.30 -1.26 7.79
N SER A 99 -11.86 -0.02 7.96
CA SER A 99 -12.35 0.86 9.03
C SER A 99 -13.85 1.14 8.87
N ARG A 100 -14.29 1.44 7.64
CA ARG A 100 -15.72 1.64 7.33
C ARG A 100 -16.52 0.36 7.59
N GLY A 101 -16.00 -0.80 7.19
CA GLY A 101 -16.64 -2.09 7.41
C GLY A 101 -16.91 -2.34 8.89
N ILE A 102 -15.92 -2.08 9.76
CA ILE A 102 -16.10 -2.19 11.22
C ILE A 102 -17.19 -1.24 11.71
N PHE A 103 -17.21 0.02 11.25
CA PHE A 103 -18.26 0.97 11.65
C PHE A 103 -19.66 0.54 11.18
N TYR A 104 -19.80 0.01 9.97
CA TYR A 104 -21.08 -0.51 9.49
C TYR A 104 -21.54 -1.72 10.29
N LEU A 105 -20.65 -2.68 10.61
CA LEU A 105 -20.99 -3.83 11.46
C LEU A 105 -21.36 -3.42 12.88
N ALA A 106 -20.72 -2.36 13.42
CA ALA A 106 -21.05 -1.84 14.73
C ALA A 106 -22.48 -1.28 14.80
N VAL A 107 -22.99 -0.73 13.69
CA VAL A 107 -24.35 -0.19 13.57
C VAL A 107 -25.37 -1.27 13.21
N ILE A 108 -25.04 -2.16 12.28
CA ILE A 108 -25.93 -3.19 11.73
C ILE A 108 -25.44 -4.57 12.21
N GLN A 109 -25.67 -4.86 13.48
CA GLN A 109 -25.16 -6.09 14.11
C GLN A 109 -25.79 -7.37 13.56
N ASP A 110 -26.98 -7.29 12.96
CA ASP A 110 -27.69 -8.43 12.34
C ASP A 110 -26.91 -9.08 11.19
N LEU A 111 -25.97 -8.34 10.58
CA LEU A 111 -25.10 -8.85 9.51
C LEU A 111 -23.94 -9.71 10.04
N ILE A 112 -23.58 -9.58 11.32
CA ILE A 112 -22.40 -10.25 11.90
C ILE A 112 -22.58 -11.78 11.91
N PRO A 113 -23.67 -12.36 12.47
CA PRO A 113 -23.81 -13.82 12.52
C PRO A 113 -23.76 -14.52 11.14
N PRO A 114 -24.47 -14.04 10.10
CA PRO A 114 -24.42 -14.72 8.80
C PRO A 114 -23.06 -14.58 8.11
N ILE A 115 -22.36 -13.45 8.24
CA ILE A 115 -21.01 -13.27 7.71
C ILE A 115 -20.02 -14.21 8.42
N LEU A 116 -20.06 -14.27 9.76
CA LEU A 116 -19.17 -15.16 10.52
C LEU A 116 -19.41 -16.62 10.17
N LYS A 117 -20.68 -17.02 10.05
CA LYS A 117 -21.03 -18.39 9.65
C LYS A 117 -20.46 -18.74 8.27
N GLU A 118 -20.63 -17.88 7.27
CA GLU A 118 -20.06 -18.10 5.93
C GLU A 118 -18.55 -18.25 5.98
N VAL A 119 -17.87 -17.39 6.75
CA VAL A 119 -16.41 -17.43 6.92
C VAL A 119 -15.96 -18.72 7.61
N GLU A 120 -16.61 -19.11 8.70
CA GLU A 120 -16.33 -20.34 9.43
C GLU A 120 -16.54 -21.58 8.57
N ASP A 121 -17.67 -21.66 7.85
CA ASP A 121 -17.99 -22.78 6.96
C ASP A 121 -16.95 -22.90 5.83
N ALA A 122 -16.59 -21.77 5.19
CA ALA A 122 -15.60 -21.75 4.10
C ALA A 122 -14.19 -22.15 4.57
N ILE A 123 -13.77 -21.67 5.75
CA ILE A 123 -12.47 -22.01 6.33
C ILE A 123 -12.45 -23.45 6.84
N ALA A 124 -13.53 -23.95 7.44
CA ALA A 124 -13.61 -25.33 7.89
C ALA A 124 -13.48 -26.32 6.73
N GLU A 125 -14.08 -26.00 5.58
CA GLU A 125 -14.03 -26.87 4.40
C GLU A 125 -12.69 -26.80 3.64
N SER A 126 -12.13 -25.61 3.46
CA SER A 126 -11.02 -25.37 2.52
C SER A 126 -9.78 -24.73 3.15
N GLY A 127 -9.79 -24.47 4.45
CA GLY A 127 -8.72 -23.77 5.17
C GLY A 127 -8.56 -22.30 4.76
N TRP A 128 -7.47 -21.67 5.19
CA TRP A 128 -7.09 -20.31 4.76
C TRP A 128 -6.47 -20.34 3.35
N THR A 129 -7.27 -20.70 2.35
CA THR A 129 -6.83 -20.85 0.96
C THR A 129 -7.58 -19.91 0.02
N LYS A 130 -7.04 -19.71 -1.19
CA LYS A 130 -7.71 -18.95 -2.25
C LYS A 130 -9.09 -19.53 -2.59
N THR A 131 -9.24 -20.85 -2.50
CA THR A 131 -10.51 -21.54 -2.72
C THR A 131 -11.55 -21.12 -1.68
N ALA A 132 -11.17 -21.04 -0.40
CA ALA A 132 -12.07 -20.55 0.65
C ALA A 132 -12.49 -19.09 0.40
N MET A 133 -11.55 -18.22 0.04
CA MET A 133 -11.86 -16.81 -0.27
C MET A 133 -12.87 -16.66 -1.42
N GLY A 134 -12.86 -17.57 -2.39
CA GLY A 134 -13.83 -17.60 -3.48
C GLY A 134 -15.26 -17.99 -3.07
N LYS A 135 -15.48 -18.46 -1.84
CA LYS A 135 -16.79 -18.85 -1.29
C LYS A 135 -17.42 -17.78 -0.38
N LEU A 136 -16.70 -16.69 -0.11
CA LEU A 136 -17.13 -15.63 0.81
C LEU A 136 -18.04 -14.61 0.11
N TYR A 137 -19.19 -15.06 -0.42
CA TYR A 137 -20.07 -14.23 -1.25
C TYR A 137 -20.75 -13.11 -0.44
N LEU A 138 -21.21 -13.41 0.76
CA LEU A 138 -21.88 -12.44 1.64
C LEU A 138 -20.87 -11.42 2.16
N LEU A 139 -19.68 -11.86 2.60
CA LEU A 139 -18.62 -10.94 3.00
C LEU A 139 -18.18 -10.04 1.83
N ASP A 140 -18.01 -10.59 0.62
CA ASP A 140 -17.65 -9.82 -0.57
C ASP A 140 -18.75 -8.80 -0.94
N SER A 141 -20.02 -9.19 -0.88
CA SER A 141 -21.16 -8.29 -1.09
C SER A 141 -21.18 -7.16 -0.05
N PHE A 142 -20.98 -7.48 1.23
CA PHE A 142 -20.91 -6.51 2.30
C PHE A 142 -19.77 -5.49 2.06
N LEU A 143 -18.57 -5.96 1.73
CA LEU A 143 -17.43 -5.08 1.49
C LEU A 143 -17.66 -4.16 0.28
N LYS A 144 -18.40 -4.59 -0.75
CA LYS A 144 -18.79 -3.76 -1.89
C LYS A 144 -19.74 -2.62 -1.53
N GLU A 145 -20.63 -2.83 -0.57
CA GLU A 145 -21.53 -1.77 -0.08
C GLU A 145 -20.82 -0.77 0.85
N VAL A 146 -19.70 -1.20 1.45
CA VAL A 146 -18.90 -0.40 2.37
C VAL A 146 -17.96 0.58 1.63
N ILE A 147 -17.45 0.22 0.46
CA ILE A 147 -16.51 1.04 -0.35
C ILE A 147 -17.17 2.37 -0.74
#